data_AF-A0A8J2K2G5-F1
#
_entry.id   AF-A0A8J2K2G5-F1
#
_cell.length_a   1.000
_cell.length_b   1.000
_cell.length_c   1.000
_cell.angle_alpha   90.00
_cell.angle_beta   90.00
_cell.angle_gamma   90.00
#
_symmetry.space_group_name_H-M   'P 1'
#
loop_
_entity.id
_entity.type
_entity.pdbx_description
1 polymer ?
#
loop_
_entity_poly.entity_id
_entity_poly.type
_entity_poly.pdbx_seq_one_letter_code
_entity_poly.pdbx_strand_id
1 'polypeptide(L)'
;VTYTSRALESDTYKKNMAADRIVVSEFGTAAFPDPCKTIFQRFQTKFRKLSGKDLSDSCSVSVGYYGDQLYAMTETNAEITAEIAVTNARYPSYYHSFGIPKDKLIFIESPWRLDLLKTFKALWTNQSFDSTIVWKPELKVISYSQSVLVIDTKTMYLLPNVRKSHFLNRPRSGTQKFRYTNFVP
;
A
#
# COMPACT_ATOMS: atom_id res chain seq x y z
N VAL A 1 17.52 18.69 -28.39
CA VAL A 1 17.12 17.85 -27.25
C VAL A 1 17.93 18.30 -26.05
N THR A 2 17.27 18.70 -24.96
CA THR A 2 17.91 19.20 -23.73
C THR A 2 17.55 18.26 -22.59
N TYR A 3 18.54 17.86 -21.79
CA TYR A 3 18.36 16.96 -20.65
C TYR A 3 18.66 17.69 -19.35
N THR A 4 17.78 17.53 -18.36
CA THR A 4 17.96 18.07 -17.01
C THR A 4 17.47 17.04 -15.99
N SER A 5 18.16 16.90 -14.88
CA SER A 5 17.77 16.04 -13.76
C SER A 5 18.00 16.77 -12.45
N ARG A 6 17.07 16.63 -11.50
CA ARG A 6 17.15 17.20 -10.15
C ARG A 6 16.54 16.22 -9.16
N ALA A 7 17.09 16.15 -7.94
CA ALA A 7 16.46 15.42 -6.85
C ALA A 7 15.16 16.12 -6.43
N LEU A 8 14.15 15.34 -6.07
CA LEU A 8 12.94 15.89 -5.48
C LEU A 8 13.26 16.40 -4.06
N GLU A 9 12.97 17.66 -3.80
CA GLU A 9 13.22 18.31 -2.50
C GLU A 9 12.13 17.96 -1.47
N SER A 10 11.90 16.67 -1.28
CA SER A 10 10.96 16.12 -0.29
C SER A 10 11.45 16.37 1.14
N ASP A 11 10.55 16.28 2.11
CA ASP A 11 10.90 16.38 3.53
C ASP A 11 11.84 15.25 3.95
N THR A 12 11.64 14.05 3.38
CA THR A 12 12.52 12.91 3.59
C THR A 12 13.92 13.19 3.06
N TYR A 13 14.03 13.76 1.85
CA TYR A 13 15.33 14.17 1.29
C TYR A 13 16.01 15.19 2.20
N LYS A 14 15.31 16.26 2.57
CA LYS A 14 15.85 17.32 3.45
C LYS A 14 16.32 16.78 4.81
N LYS A 15 15.53 15.90 5.45
CA LYS A 15 15.88 15.30 6.74
C LYS A 15 17.11 14.39 6.64
N ASN A 16 17.19 13.56 5.60
CA ASN A 16 18.34 12.69 5.40
C ASN A 16 19.62 13.47 5.10
N MET A 17 19.53 14.51 4.25
CA MET A 17 20.66 15.39 3.94
C MET A 17 21.12 16.18 5.16
N ALA A 18 20.20 16.70 5.98
CA ALA A 18 20.55 17.44 7.20
C ALA A 18 21.23 16.57 8.27
N ALA A 19 20.93 15.27 8.31
CA ALA A 19 21.49 14.33 9.26
C ALA A 19 22.74 13.57 8.73
N ASP A 20 23.09 13.78 7.45
CA ASP A 20 24.10 13.05 6.69
C ASP A 20 23.95 11.51 6.84
N ARG A 21 22.69 11.04 6.91
CA ARG A 21 22.32 9.62 7.09
C ARG A 21 20.84 9.39 6.84
N ILE A 22 20.46 8.13 6.65
CA ILE A 22 19.05 7.73 6.50
C ILE A 22 18.35 7.75 7.87
N VAL A 23 17.53 8.78 8.10
CA VAL A 23 16.72 8.96 9.33
C VAL A 23 15.23 8.67 9.12
N VAL A 24 14.79 8.57 7.86
CA VAL A 24 13.45 8.12 7.47
C VAL A 24 13.55 6.71 6.87
N SER A 25 12.68 5.80 7.30
CA SER A 25 12.70 4.42 6.79
C SER A 25 11.99 4.38 5.45
N GLU A 26 12.59 3.67 4.50
CA GLU A 26 12.06 3.44 3.15
C GLU A 26 11.66 1.97 2.97
N PHE A 27 11.08 1.65 1.81
CA PHE A 27 10.59 0.31 1.46
C PHE A 27 11.61 -0.80 1.79
N GLY A 28 12.84 -0.68 1.30
CA GLY A 28 13.92 -1.66 1.48
C GLY A 28 15.00 -1.26 2.49
N THR A 29 14.84 -0.17 3.23
CA THR A 29 15.90 0.32 4.13
C THR A 29 15.33 0.90 5.41
N ALA A 30 15.71 0.30 6.54
CA ALA A 30 15.33 0.83 7.84
C ALA A 30 16.21 2.04 8.21
N ALA A 31 15.57 3.08 8.75
CA ALA A 31 16.28 4.24 9.29
C ALA A 31 17.23 3.83 10.42
N PHE A 32 18.33 4.58 10.52
CA PHE A 32 19.22 4.48 11.66
C PHE A 32 18.49 4.92 12.95
N PRO A 33 18.57 4.14 14.04
CA PRO A 33 17.90 4.50 15.27
C PRO A 33 18.52 5.76 15.88
N ASP A 34 17.68 6.73 16.21
CA ASP A 34 18.10 8.00 16.82
C ASP A 34 18.79 7.75 18.18
N PRO A 35 20.08 8.09 18.34
CA PRO A 35 20.83 7.86 19.57
C PRO A 35 20.27 8.66 20.75
N CYS A 36 19.56 9.76 20.50
CA CYS A 36 19.02 10.66 21.52
C CYS A 36 17.63 10.24 22.02
N LYS A 37 16.98 9.25 21.39
CA LYS A 37 15.65 8.76 21.81
C LYS A 37 15.74 7.57 22.74
N THR A 38 14.99 7.63 23.84
CA THR A 38 14.79 6.48 24.75
C THR A 38 14.02 5.36 24.05
N ILE A 39 14.06 4.14 24.61
CA ILE A 39 13.32 2.99 24.07
C ILE A 39 11.82 3.30 23.93
N PHE A 40 11.24 4.02 24.89
CA PHE A 40 9.83 4.43 24.85
C PHE A 40 9.55 5.49 23.76
N GLN A 41 10.42 6.49 23.59
CA GLN A 41 10.27 7.48 22.52
C GLN A 41 10.45 6.86 21.12
N ARG A 42 11.33 5.86 21.00
CA ARG A 42 11.47 5.05 19.79
C ARG A 42 10.17 4.28 19.50
N PHE A 43 9.56 3.68 20.51
CA PHE A 43 8.26 3.01 20.39
C PHE A 43 7.15 3.96 19.91
N GLN A 44 7.00 5.12 20.56
CA GLN A 44 5.98 6.11 20.17
C GLN A 44 6.21 6.64 18.74
N THR A 45 7.47 6.87 18.36
CA THR A 45 7.82 7.29 16.98
C THR A 45 7.37 6.24 15.96
N LYS A 46 7.54 4.95 16.26
CA LYS A 46 7.13 3.86 15.36
C LYS A 46 5.62 3.67 15.32
N PHE A 47 4.92 3.85 16.44
CA PHE A 47 3.46 3.81 16.46
C PHE A 47 2.84 4.97 15.66
N ARG A 48 3.47 6.16 15.72
CA ARG A 48 3.05 7.32 14.90
C ARG A 48 3.15 7.00 13.40
N LYS A 49 4.25 6.38 12.96
CA LYS A 49 4.42 5.89 11.59
C LYS A 49 3.35 4.88 11.18
N LEU A 50 3.00 3.95 12.06
CA LEU A 50 1.91 2.98 11.81
C LEU A 50 0.54 3.66 11.67
N SER A 51 0.31 4.74 12.42
CA SER A 51 -0.90 5.57 12.31
C SER A 51 -0.95 6.42 11.02
N GLY A 52 -0.01 6.23 10.09
CA GLY A 52 0.11 7.03 8.87
C GLY A 52 0.71 8.42 9.09
N LYS A 53 1.10 8.76 10.33
CA LYS A 53 1.72 10.03 10.67
C LYS A 53 3.25 9.87 10.58
N ASP A 54 3.89 10.57 9.66
CA ASP A 54 5.34 10.49 9.32
C ASP A 54 5.76 9.30 8.42
N LEU A 55 4.94 8.92 7.44
CA LEU A 55 5.42 8.07 6.36
C LEU A 55 6.34 8.87 5.41
N SER A 56 7.20 8.14 4.68
CA SER A 56 8.07 8.76 3.68
C SER A 56 7.26 9.48 2.60
N ASP A 57 7.77 10.61 2.14
CA ASP A 57 7.32 11.37 0.98
C ASP A 57 8.34 11.27 -0.18
N SER A 58 9.13 10.20 -0.19
CA SER A 58 10.02 9.84 -1.30
C SER A 58 9.19 9.40 -2.52
N CYS A 59 8.71 10.38 -3.29
CA CYS A 59 7.94 10.21 -4.52
C CYS A 59 8.76 9.71 -5.72
N SER A 60 9.48 8.60 -5.53
CA SER A 60 10.38 8.03 -6.53
C SER A 60 9.73 6.98 -7.44
N VAL A 61 8.41 6.76 -7.37
CA VAL A 61 7.75 5.65 -8.07
C VAL A 61 7.26 6.05 -9.46
N SER A 62 6.55 7.18 -9.57
CA SER A 62 5.97 7.63 -10.84
C SER A 62 5.81 9.14 -10.88
N VAL A 63 5.66 9.69 -12.08
CA VAL A 63 5.25 11.08 -12.31
C VAL A 63 4.03 11.11 -13.23
N GLY A 64 3.06 11.95 -12.94
CA GLY A 64 1.80 12.03 -13.69
C GLY A 64 1.21 13.42 -13.66
N TYR A 65 0.60 13.83 -14.78
CA TYR A 65 -0.18 15.05 -14.82
C TYR A 65 -1.59 14.79 -14.28
N TYR A 66 -2.02 15.63 -13.35
CA TYR A 66 -3.39 15.67 -12.86
C TYR A 66 -3.89 17.11 -13.04
N GLY A 67 -4.79 17.30 -14.01
CA GLY A 67 -5.17 18.65 -14.45
C GLY A 67 -3.98 19.36 -15.11
N ASP A 68 -3.65 20.55 -14.61
CA ASP A 68 -2.57 21.42 -15.08
C ASP A 68 -1.25 21.24 -14.31
N GLN A 69 -1.23 20.36 -13.30
CA GLN A 69 -0.09 20.16 -12.42
C GLN A 69 0.57 18.79 -12.62
N LEU A 70 1.90 18.76 -12.52
CA LEU A 70 2.71 17.55 -12.54
C LEU A 70 2.98 17.09 -11.11
N TYR A 71 2.60 15.86 -10.79
CA TYR A 71 2.80 15.26 -9.48
C TYR A 71 3.82 14.13 -9.56
N ALA A 72 4.70 14.07 -8.57
CA ALA A 72 5.50 12.89 -8.29
C ALA A 72 4.77 12.04 -7.23
N MET A 73 4.78 10.72 -7.40
CA MET A 73 4.00 9.79 -6.59
C MET A 73 4.88 8.75 -5.89
N THR A 74 4.39 8.29 -4.74
CA THR A 74 4.88 7.13 -3.98
C THR A 74 3.69 6.28 -3.53
N GLU A 75 3.96 5.18 -2.82
CA GLU A 75 2.94 4.25 -2.30
C GLU A 75 2.49 4.59 -0.87
N THR A 76 3.14 5.58 -0.26
CA THR A 76 2.86 6.10 1.08
C THR A 76 2.06 7.40 1.03
N ASN A 77 1.49 7.82 2.17
CA ASN A 77 0.68 9.05 2.29
C ASN A 77 -0.53 9.10 1.35
N ALA A 78 -1.26 7.99 1.24
CA ALA A 78 -2.52 7.92 0.49
C ALA A 78 -3.73 8.22 1.39
N GLU A 79 -4.70 8.96 0.86
CA GLU A 79 -6.02 9.09 1.48
C GLU A 79 -6.87 7.83 1.20
N ILE A 80 -7.63 7.37 2.20
CA ILE A 80 -8.55 6.25 2.02
C ILE A 80 -9.74 6.72 1.21
N THR A 81 -9.72 6.42 -0.09
CA THR A 81 -10.84 6.72 -1.01
C THR A 81 -11.85 5.57 -1.08
N ALA A 82 -11.39 4.34 -0.90
CA ALA A 82 -12.22 3.14 -0.92
C ALA A 82 -11.60 2.02 -0.08
N GLU A 83 -12.45 1.21 0.54
CA GLU A 83 -12.04 0.03 1.31
C GLU A 83 -12.40 -1.23 0.52
N ILE A 84 -11.47 -2.19 0.37
CA ILE A 84 -11.74 -3.48 -0.27
C ILE A 84 -11.56 -4.57 0.79
N ALA A 85 -12.53 -5.46 0.95
CA ALA A 85 -12.37 -6.53 1.92
C ALA A 85 -11.30 -7.53 1.49
N VAL A 86 -10.36 -7.73 2.41
CA VAL A 86 -9.24 -8.65 2.26
C VAL A 86 -9.75 -10.09 2.15
N THR A 87 -9.15 -10.85 1.23
CA THR A 87 -9.37 -12.29 1.07
C THR A 87 -8.84 -13.06 2.28
N ASN A 88 -7.73 -12.61 2.86
CA ASN A 88 -7.15 -13.15 4.07
C ASN A 88 -6.73 -12.00 5.00
N ALA A 89 -7.33 -11.94 6.19
CA ALA A 89 -7.08 -10.87 7.16
C ALA A 89 -5.64 -10.82 7.67
N ARG A 90 -4.91 -11.95 7.64
CA ARG A 90 -3.51 -12.02 8.08
C ARG A 90 -2.51 -11.74 6.96
N TYR A 91 -2.91 -12.02 5.72
CA TYR A 91 -2.07 -11.96 4.53
C TYR A 91 -2.74 -11.13 3.42
N PRO A 92 -2.92 -9.82 3.61
CA PRO A 92 -3.41 -8.95 2.55
C PRO A 92 -2.49 -8.97 1.33
N SER A 93 -3.07 -8.88 0.13
CA SER A 93 -2.33 -8.77 -1.13
C SER A 93 -1.68 -7.40 -1.26
N TYR A 94 -0.45 -7.38 -1.75
CA TYR A 94 0.20 -6.13 -2.17
C TYR A 94 -0.10 -5.87 -3.66
N TYR A 95 -0.65 -4.68 -3.95
CA TYR A 95 -1.01 -4.24 -5.30
C TYR A 95 -0.14 -3.04 -5.68
N HIS A 96 0.78 -3.24 -6.61
CA HIS A 96 1.59 -2.16 -7.16
C HIS A 96 0.84 -1.36 -8.25
N SER A 97 -0.14 -1.98 -8.92
CA SER A 97 -0.92 -1.36 -9.98
C SER A 97 -2.31 -1.98 -10.08
N PHE A 98 -3.25 -1.24 -10.68
CA PHE A 98 -4.59 -1.72 -11.00
C PHE A 98 -5.04 -1.16 -12.36
N GLY A 99 -6.00 -1.82 -13.00
CA GLY A 99 -6.52 -1.42 -14.31
C GLY A 99 -7.84 -0.64 -14.22
N ILE A 100 -8.03 0.34 -15.10
CA ILE A 100 -9.28 1.12 -15.21
C ILE A 100 -9.73 1.19 -16.68
N PRO A 101 -10.32 0.14 -17.26
CA PRO A 101 -10.64 0.15 -18.69
C PRO A 101 -11.84 1.01 -19.07
N LYS A 102 -12.78 1.32 -18.17
CA LYS A 102 -13.94 2.22 -18.35
C LYS A 102 -14.52 2.61 -16.97
N ASP A 103 -15.68 2.07 -16.63
CA ASP A 103 -16.39 2.20 -15.37
C ASP A 103 -16.08 1.04 -14.40
N LYS A 104 -14.91 0.42 -14.54
CA LYS A 104 -14.49 -0.72 -13.72
C LYS A 104 -13.09 -0.52 -13.19
N LEU A 105 -12.89 -0.88 -11.92
CA LEU A 105 -11.56 -1.08 -11.33
C LEU A 105 -11.23 -2.57 -11.37
N ILE A 106 -10.04 -2.91 -11.85
CA ILE A 106 -9.57 -4.29 -11.94
C ILE A 106 -8.30 -4.42 -11.11
N PHE A 107 -8.37 -5.22 -10.04
CA PHE A 107 -7.21 -5.58 -9.23
C PHE A 107 -6.81 -7.02 -9.52
N ILE A 108 -5.50 -7.28 -9.55
CA ILE A 108 -4.95 -8.62 -9.70
C ILE A 108 -4.28 -9.00 -8.39
N GLU A 109 -4.85 -9.97 -7.68
CA GLU A 109 -4.25 -10.51 -6.45
C GLU A 109 -2.94 -11.22 -6.79
N SER A 110 -1.83 -10.62 -6.42
CA SER A 110 -0.52 -11.24 -6.55
C SER A 110 -0.28 -12.27 -5.43
N PRO A 111 0.57 -13.28 -5.67
CA PRO A 111 1.03 -14.21 -4.62
C PRO A 111 1.97 -13.54 -3.60
N TRP A 112 2.35 -12.27 -3.82
CA TRP A 112 3.07 -11.46 -2.84
C TRP A 112 2.11 -10.94 -1.78
N ARG A 113 2.25 -11.44 -0.56
CA ARG A 113 1.37 -11.14 0.56
C ARG A 113 2.13 -10.41 1.64
N LEU A 114 1.49 -9.42 2.27
CA LEU A 114 2.03 -8.76 3.45
C LEU A 114 1.69 -9.60 4.69
N ASP A 115 2.69 -10.06 5.44
CA ASP A 115 2.46 -10.79 6.70
C ASP A 115 2.32 -9.78 7.85
N LEU A 116 1.09 -9.53 8.30
CA LEU A 116 0.82 -8.52 9.33
C LEU A 116 1.56 -8.80 10.64
N LEU A 117 1.74 -10.06 11.05
CA LEU A 117 2.50 -10.34 12.27
C LEU A 117 3.98 -10.04 12.10
N LYS A 118 4.54 -10.30 10.91
CA LYS A 118 5.90 -9.85 10.59
C LYS A 118 5.98 -8.34 10.50
N THR A 119 4.98 -7.64 9.97
CA THR A 119 4.93 -6.18 9.99
C THR A 119 4.96 -5.64 11.41
N PHE A 120 4.12 -6.18 12.30
CA PHE A 120 4.18 -5.82 13.73
C PHE A 120 5.54 -6.14 14.35
N LYS A 121 6.14 -7.29 14.04
CA LYS A 121 7.49 -7.64 14.54
C LYS A 121 8.58 -6.73 13.98
N ALA A 122 8.53 -6.36 12.70
CA ALA A 122 9.48 -5.48 12.03
C ALA A 122 9.47 -4.07 12.64
N LEU A 123 8.29 -3.60 13.10
CA LEU A 123 8.20 -2.40 13.92
C LEU A 123 9.05 -2.56 15.20
N TRP A 124 9.06 -3.72 15.84
CA TRP A 124 9.89 -3.96 17.03
C TRP A 124 11.38 -4.16 16.72
N THR A 125 11.72 -4.84 15.62
CA THR A 125 13.10 -5.24 15.31
C THR A 125 13.86 -4.30 14.35
N ASN A 126 13.27 -3.16 14.00
CA ASN A 126 13.86 -2.17 13.08
C ASN A 126 14.22 -2.77 11.72
N GLN A 127 13.33 -3.58 11.17
CA GLN A 127 13.45 -4.09 9.82
C GLN A 127 12.74 -3.16 8.83
N SER A 128 13.19 -3.21 7.57
CA SER A 128 12.55 -2.55 6.44
C SER A 128 11.19 -3.19 6.11
N PHE A 129 10.39 -2.52 5.29
CA PHE A 129 9.03 -2.97 4.96
C PHE A 129 9.03 -4.19 4.03
N ASP A 130 9.98 -4.28 3.10
CA ASP A 130 10.15 -5.39 2.18
C ASP A 130 10.27 -6.76 2.87
N SER A 131 10.92 -6.82 4.04
CA SER A 131 11.08 -8.08 4.82
C SER A 131 9.76 -8.68 5.31
N THR A 132 8.70 -7.87 5.28
CA THR A 132 7.35 -8.25 5.72
C THR A 132 6.51 -8.83 4.58
N ILE A 133 6.95 -8.66 3.34
CA ILE A 133 6.32 -9.24 2.15
C ILE A 133 6.82 -10.67 1.96
N VAL A 134 5.89 -11.60 1.90
CA VAL A 134 6.16 -13.04 1.78
C VAL A 134 5.51 -13.61 0.53
N TRP A 135 6.22 -14.49 -0.15
CA TRP A 135 5.68 -15.27 -1.25
C TRP A 135 4.79 -16.39 -0.71
N LYS A 136 3.51 -16.37 -1.08
CA LYS A 136 2.48 -17.31 -0.59
C LYS A 136 1.64 -17.88 -1.74
N PRO A 137 2.19 -18.82 -2.51
CA PRO A 137 1.51 -19.39 -3.67
C PRO A 137 0.30 -20.25 -3.27
N GLU A 138 0.22 -20.72 -2.03
CA GLU A 138 -0.92 -21.47 -1.50
C GLU A 138 -2.17 -20.60 -1.31
N LEU A 139 -1.99 -19.28 -1.15
CA LEU A 139 -3.10 -18.32 -1.11
C LEU A 139 -3.53 -17.88 -2.51
N LYS A 140 -2.89 -18.42 -3.55
CA LYS A 140 -3.36 -18.29 -4.93
C LYS A 140 -4.68 -19.04 -5.01
N VAL A 141 -5.76 -18.28 -5.17
CA VAL A 141 -7.08 -18.87 -5.37
C VAL A 141 -7.01 -19.73 -6.64
N ILE A 142 -7.54 -20.96 -6.54
CA ILE A 142 -7.23 -22.16 -7.34
C ILE A 142 -7.64 -22.05 -8.84
N SER A 143 -8.01 -20.87 -9.31
CA SER A 143 -8.35 -20.61 -10.71
C SER A 143 -7.92 -19.20 -11.11
N TYR A 144 -7.38 -19.04 -12.33
CA TYR A 144 -7.09 -17.74 -12.95
C TYR A 144 -8.27 -16.76 -12.88
N SER A 145 -9.50 -17.29 -12.79
CA SER A 145 -10.71 -16.49 -12.64
C SER A 145 -10.85 -15.84 -11.26
N GLN A 146 -10.20 -16.32 -10.20
CA GLN A 146 -10.44 -15.85 -8.83
C GLN A 146 -9.37 -14.91 -8.27
N SER A 147 -8.27 -14.73 -9.01
CA SER A 147 -7.22 -13.76 -8.69
C SER A 147 -7.54 -12.36 -9.21
N VAL A 148 -8.68 -12.17 -9.88
CA VAL A 148 -9.08 -10.88 -10.44
C VAL A 148 -10.25 -10.34 -9.63
N LEU A 149 -10.14 -9.13 -9.10
CA LEU A 149 -11.24 -8.42 -8.47
C LEU A 149 -11.71 -7.35 -9.44
N VAL A 150 -12.98 -7.41 -9.84
CA VAL A 150 -13.59 -6.40 -10.71
C VAL A 150 -14.64 -5.65 -9.91
N ILE A 151 -14.45 -4.35 -9.77
CA ILE A 151 -15.34 -3.45 -9.03
C ILE A 151 -15.99 -2.50 -10.03
N ASP A 152 -17.31 -2.36 -9.95
CA ASP A 152 -18.04 -1.35 -10.70
C ASP A 152 -17.85 0.01 -10.03
N THR A 153 -17.36 1.01 -10.77
CA THR A 153 -17.06 2.37 -10.24
C THR A 153 -18.30 3.19 -9.93
N LYS A 154 -19.45 2.92 -10.56
CA LYS A 154 -20.70 3.67 -10.35
C LYS A 154 -21.40 3.20 -9.09
N THR A 155 -21.43 1.89 -8.91
CA THR A 155 -22.17 1.26 -7.81
C THR A 155 -21.28 0.91 -6.64
N MET A 156 -19.96 0.89 -6.84
CA MET A 156 -18.96 0.49 -5.87
C MET A 156 -19.26 -0.90 -5.31
N TYR A 157 -19.76 -1.81 -6.15
CA TYR A 157 -19.95 -3.22 -5.80
C TYR A 157 -18.93 -4.10 -6.51
N LEU A 158 -18.50 -5.15 -5.81
CA LEU A 158 -17.73 -6.23 -6.40
C LEU A 158 -18.64 -7.04 -7.34
N LEU A 159 -18.21 -7.23 -8.59
CA LEU A 159 -18.99 -8.00 -9.56
C LEU A 159 -18.95 -9.50 -9.20
N PRO A 160 -20.11 -10.19 -9.13
CA PRO A 160 -20.19 -11.56 -8.61
C PRO A 160 -19.55 -12.63 -9.50
N ASN A 161 -19.38 -12.37 -10.80
CA ASN A 161 -18.94 -13.38 -11.77
C ASN A 161 -17.43 -13.68 -11.77
N VAL A 162 -16.66 -13.17 -10.80
CA VAL A 162 -15.20 -13.35 -10.73
C VAL A 162 -14.77 -14.09 -9.46
N ARG A 163 -15.71 -14.47 -8.57
CA ARG A 163 -15.46 -15.44 -7.49
C ARG A 163 -16.37 -16.65 -7.63
N LYS A 164 -15.96 -17.64 -8.42
CA LYS A 164 -16.47 -19.00 -8.28
C LYS A 164 -15.36 -19.92 -7.78
N SER A 165 -15.40 -20.28 -6.51
CA SER A 165 -14.97 -21.62 -6.09
C SER A 165 -15.88 -22.12 -5.00
N HIS A 166 -16.25 -23.38 -5.18
CA HIS A 166 -16.86 -24.25 -4.20
C HIS A 166 -16.03 -24.24 -2.91
N PHE A 167 -16.49 -23.49 -1.92
CA PHE A 167 -16.31 -23.86 -0.52
C PHE A 167 -17.69 -24.15 0.05
N LEU A 168 -17.85 -25.42 0.44
CA LEU A 168 -19.04 -25.97 1.09
C LEU A 168 -19.48 -25.07 2.26
N ASN A 169 -20.77 -24.76 2.30
CA ASN A 169 -21.51 -24.19 3.44
C ASN A 169 -21.00 -22.87 4.05
N ARG A 170 -21.35 -21.75 3.39
CA ARG A 170 -21.98 -20.60 4.07
C ARG A 170 -22.77 -19.77 3.05
N PRO A 171 -24.11 -19.70 3.12
CA PRO A 171 -24.85 -18.72 2.36
C PRO A 171 -24.64 -17.36 3.05
N ARG A 172 -23.87 -16.47 2.42
CA ARG A 172 -24.07 -15.04 2.61
C ARG A 172 -24.20 -14.40 1.24
N SER A 173 -25.46 -14.34 0.79
CA SER A 173 -25.96 -13.22 0.01
C SER A 173 -25.48 -11.92 0.70
N GLY A 174 -24.51 -11.27 0.09
CA GLY A 174 -23.89 -10.09 0.66
C GLY A 174 -23.12 -9.36 -0.42
N THR A 175 -23.85 -8.61 -1.24
CA THR A 175 -23.30 -7.57 -2.11
C THR A 175 -22.44 -6.65 -1.26
N GLN A 176 -21.12 -6.72 -1.42
CA GLN A 176 -20.21 -5.91 -0.65
C GLN A 176 -20.19 -4.49 -1.23
N LYS A 177 -20.84 -3.57 -0.54
CA LYS A 177 -20.87 -2.15 -0.87
C LYS A 177 -19.56 -1.52 -0.40
N PHE A 178 -18.75 -1.01 -1.32
CA PHE A 178 -17.57 -0.22 -0.98
C PHE A 178 -17.99 1.23 -0.73
N ARG A 179 -17.42 1.85 0.31
CA ARG A 179 -17.67 3.26 0.63
C ARG A 179 -16.67 4.10 -0.16
N TYR A 180 -17.16 4.89 -1.11
CA TYR A 180 -16.38 5.88 -1.86
C TYR A 180 -16.56 7.25 -1.20
N THR A 181 -15.48 7.91 -0.85
CA THR A 181 -15.48 9.35 -0.53
C THR A 181 -15.18 10.11 -1.81
N ASN A 182 -16.10 10.97 -2.24
CA ASN A 182 -15.92 11.82 -3.42
C ASN A 182 -14.70 12.73 -3.19
N PHE A 183 -13.72 12.65 -4.08
CA PHE A 183 -12.75 13.72 -4.27
C PHE A 183 -13.44 14.80 -5.10
N VAL A 184 -13.83 15.89 -4.46
CA VAL A 184 -14.03 17.17 -5.15
C VAL A 184 -12.68 17.90 -5.03
N PRO A 185 -12.12 18.41 -6.14
CA PRO A 185 -10.79 19.00 -6.19
C PRO A 185 -10.58 20.15 -5.20
#